data_AF-A0A6G4VEH7-F1
#
_entry.id   AF-A0A6G4VEH7-F1
#
_cell.length_a   1.000
_cell.length_b   1.000
_cell.length_c   1.000
_cell.angle_alpha   90.00
_cell.angle_beta   90.00
_cell.angle_gamma   90.00
#
_symmetry.space_group_name_H-M   'P 1'
#
loop_
_entity.id
_entity.type
_entity.pdbx_description
1 polymer ?
#
loop_
_entity_poly.entity_id
_entity_poly.type
_entity_poly.pdbx_seq_one_letter_code
_entity_poly.pdbx_strand_id
1 'polypeptide(L)' 'TGGARLLRRGAGAVEEWGAEAGLERPYGMDLPELVAWARELADVVERDGAAVDAGAWAPRLRGSKP' A
#
# COMPACT_ATOMS: atom_id res chain seq x y z
N THR A 1 -2.44 -4.95 -15.98
CA THR A 1 -1.04 -4.48 -16.18
C THR A 1 -0.14 -5.05 -15.07
N GLY A 2 1.18 -5.14 -15.28
CA GLY A 2 2.09 -5.74 -14.29
C GLY A 2 2.15 -5.02 -12.94
N GLY A 3 1.98 -3.69 -12.94
CA GLY A 3 2.03 -2.85 -11.74
C GLY A 3 0.97 -3.20 -10.69
N ALA A 4 -0.30 -3.38 -11.10
CA ALA A 4 -1.38 -3.76 -10.17
C ALA A 4 -1.09 -5.09 -9.44
N ARG A 5 -0.49 -6.07 -10.15
CA ARG A 5 -0.09 -7.34 -9.54
C ARG A 5 1.04 -7.16 -8.52
N LEU A 6 2.02 -6.31 -8.82
CA LEU A 6 3.12 -6.00 -7.90
C LEU A 6 2.61 -5.33 -6.63
N LEU A 7 1.69 -4.35 -6.76
CA LEU A 7 1.06 -3.67 -5.64
C LEU A 7 0.32 -4.64 -4.72
N ARG A 8 -0.55 -5.49 -5.27
CA ARG A 8 -1.30 -6.49 -4.50
C ARG A 8 -0.40 -7.51 -3.82
N ARG A 9 0.66 -7.97 -4.52
CA ARG A 9 1.64 -8.90 -3.93
C ARG A 9 2.43 -8.23 -2.80
N GLY A 10 2.89 -7.00 -2.99
CA GLY A 10 3.61 -6.24 -1.97
C GLY A 10 2.75 -5.98 -0.73
N ALA A 11 1.47 -5.63 -0.94
CA ALA A 11 0.50 -5.45 0.13
C ALA A 11 0.34 -6.72 0.98
N GLY A 12 0.17 -7.88 0.34
CA GLY A 12 0.08 -9.16 1.04
C GLY A 12 1.35 -9.51 1.83
N ALA A 13 2.54 -9.30 1.22
CA ALA A 13 3.81 -9.59 1.88
C ALA A 13 4.07 -8.69 3.11
N VAL A 14 3.69 -7.40 3.04
CA VAL A 14 3.81 -6.48 4.17
C VAL A 14 2.84 -6.82 5.29
N GLU A 15 1.60 -7.17 4.94
CA GLU A 15 0.56 -7.59 5.89
C GLU A 15 0.98 -8.87 6.63
N GLU A 16 1.45 -9.89 5.90
CA GLU A 16 1.97 -11.14 6.46
C GLU A 16 3.16 -10.89 7.38
N TRP A 17 4.16 -10.13 6.92
CA TRP A 17 5.32 -9.81 7.73
C TRP A 17 4.95 -9.04 9.01
N GLY A 18 4.05 -8.05 8.93
CA GLY A 18 3.59 -7.30 10.10
C GLY A 18 2.90 -8.18 11.14
N ALA A 19 2.10 -9.14 10.67
CA ALA A 19 1.45 -10.14 11.52
C ALA A 19 2.47 -11.08 12.18
N GLU A 20 3.45 -11.58 11.43
CA GLU A 20 4.54 -12.43 11.97
C GLU A 20 5.43 -11.70 12.97
N ALA A 21 5.74 -10.42 12.71
CA ALA A 21 6.55 -9.60 13.58
C ALA A 21 5.79 -9.14 14.84
N GLY A 22 4.45 -9.21 14.84
CA GLY A 22 3.61 -8.64 15.91
C GLY A 22 3.72 -7.11 16.00
N LEU A 23 4.05 -6.45 14.89
CA LEU A 23 4.30 -5.01 14.82
C LEU A 23 3.35 -4.35 13.82
N GLU A 24 2.35 -3.64 14.34
CA GLU A 24 1.45 -2.84 13.49
C GLU A 24 2.11 -1.54 13.01
N ARG A 25 3.07 -1.00 13.80
CA ARG A 25 3.74 0.29 13.53
C ARG A 25 5.27 0.25 13.56
N PRO A 26 5.93 -0.62 12.79
CA PRO A 26 7.39 -0.70 12.76
C PRO A 26 7.99 0.60 12.22
N TYR A 27 9.01 1.11 12.93
CA TYR A 27 9.65 2.39 12.61
C TYR A 27 8.68 3.58 12.53
N GLY A 28 7.51 3.47 13.17
CA GLY A 28 6.45 4.48 13.14
C GLY A 28 5.62 4.49 11.85
N MET A 29 5.75 3.46 11.00
CA MET A 29 4.98 3.32 9.77
C MET A 29 3.67 2.58 10.02
N ASP A 30 2.54 3.11 9.56
CA ASP A 30 1.23 2.48 9.62
C ASP A 30 1.09 1.43 8.50
N LEU A 31 1.41 0.17 8.78
CA LEU A 31 1.33 -0.89 7.77
C LEU A 31 -0.10 -1.14 7.28
N PRO A 32 -1.13 -1.18 8.14
CA PRO A 32 -2.51 -1.33 7.67
C PRO A 32 -2.92 -0.27 6.65
N GLU A 33 -2.61 1.01 6.92
CA GLU A 33 -2.93 2.09 5.97
C GLU A 33 -2.13 1.97 4.66
N LEU A 34 -0.85 1.58 4.74
CA LEU A 34 -0.02 1.34 3.54
C LEU A 34 -0.55 0.18 2.69
N VAL A 35 -0.99 -0.91 3.31
CA VAL A 35 -1.58 -2.08 2.63
C VAL A 35 -2.89 -1.70 1.94
N ALA A 36 -3.74 -0.92 2.61
CA ALA A 36 -4.99 -0.41 2.04
C ALA A 36 -4.71 0.47 0.81
N TRP A 37 -3.77 1.42 0.94
CA TRP A 37 -3.34 2.28 -0.16
C TRP A 37 -2.86 1.47 -1.38
N ALA A 38 -2.03 0.43 -1.17
CA ALA A 38 -1.49 -0.37 -2.26
C ALA A 38 -2.60 -1.13 -3.02
N ARG A 39 -3.61 -1.62 -2.29
CA ARG A 39 -4.78 -2.29 -2.88
C ARG A 39 -5.61 -1.30 -3.71
N GLU A 40 -5.89 -0.12 -3.18
CA GLU A 40 -6.64 0.92 -3.88
C GLU A 40 -5.93 1.37 -5.17
N LEU A 41 -4.62 1.65 -5.09
CA LEU A 41 -3.85 2.03 -6.26
C LEU A 41 -3.82 0.92 -7.32
N ALA A 42 -3.77 -0.34 -6.91
CA ALA A 42 -3.83 -1.46 -7.85
C ALA A 42 -5.15 -1.47 -8.64
N ASP A 43 -6.27 -1.19 -7.96
CA ASP A 43 -7.59 -1.15 -8.59
C ASP A 43 -7.72 0.04 -9.56
N VAL A 44 -7.16 1.20 -9.20
CA VAL A 44 -7.12 2.38 -10.10
C VAL A 44 -6.26 2.10 -11.34
N VAL A 45 -5.05 1.58 -11.15
CA VAL A 45 -4.13 1.24 -12.25
C VAL A 45 -4.73 0.18 -13.19
N GLU A 46 -5.47 -0.78 -12.64
CA GLU A 46 -6.13 -1.82 -13.42
C GLU A 46 -7.35 -1.30 -14.18
N ARG A 47 -8.14 -0.42 -13.58
CA ARG A 47 -9.35 0.16 -14.19
C ARG A 47 -9.01 1.14 -15.31
N ASP A 48 -8.13 2.10 -15.03
CA ASP A 48 -7.95 3.25 -15.91
C ASP A 48 -6.87 3.01 -16.97
N GLY A 49 -5.95 2.05 -16.71
CA GLY A 49 -4.84 1.72 -17.62
C GLY A 49 -3.88 2.89 -17.90
N ALA A 50 -4.05 4.01 -17.21
CA ALA A 50 -3.34 5.26 -17.42
C ALA A 50 -2.19 5.44 -16.42
N ALA A 51 -1.28 6.37 -16.75
CA ALA A 51 -0.24 6.79 -15.82
C ALA A 51 -0.87 7.52 -14.62
N VAL A 52 -0.45 7.13 -13.42
CA VAL A 52 -0.82 7.77 -12.16
C VAL A 52 0.21 8.82 -11.77
N ASP A 53 -0.26 9.95 -11.24
CA ASP A 53 0.60 10.95 -10.62
C ASP A 53 1.12 10.40 -9.28
N ALA A 54 2.43 10.17 -9.19
CA ALA A 54 3.06 9.61 -8.00
C ALA A 54 3.01 10.52 -6.77
N GLY A 55 2.99 11.85 -6.96
CA GLY A 55 2.89 12.82 -5.87
C GLY A 55 1.47 12.88 -5.31
N ALA A 56 0.47 12.86 -6.20
CA ALA A 56 -0.94 12.84 -5.80
C ALA A 56 -1.32 11.52 -5.10
N TRP A 57 -0.72 10.41 -5.53
CA TRP A 57 -0.92 9.08 -4.96
C TRP A 57 0.09 8.71 -3.87
N ALA A 58 0.91 9.64 -3.36
CA ALA A 58 1.89 9.31 -2.33
C ALA A 58 1.21 8.83 -1.03
N PRO A 59 1.58 7.66 -0.47
CA PRO A 59 0.96 7.14 0.75
C PRO A 59 1.35 7.97 1.98
N ARG A 60 0.44 8.03 2.95
CA ARG A 60 0.70 8.58 4.29
C ARG A 60 1.32 7.48 5.16
N LEU A 61 2.65 7.41 5.19
CA LEU A 61 3.35 6.32 5.89
C LEU A 61 3.08 6.29 7.40
N ARG A 62 2.71 7.39 8.05
CA ARG A 62 2.46 7.44 9.50
C ARG A 62 0.97 7.38 9.87
N GLY A 63 0.14 7.06 8.88
CA GLY A 63 -1.29 7.14 9.00
C GLY A 63 -1.85 8.56 8.87
N SER A 64 -3.15 8.62 8.56
CA SER A 64 -3.94 9.84 8.38
C SER A 64 -4.49 10.42 9.69
N LYS A 65 -4.47 9.62 10.77
CA LYS A 65 -4.90 10.03 12.11
C LYS A 65 -3.66 10.34 12.98
N PRO A 66 -3.61 11.52 13.63
CA PRO A 66 -2.52 11.88 14.55
C PRO A 66 -2.51 11.01 15.82
#